data_AF-A0ABC9QIE6-F1
#
_entry.id   AF-A0ABC9QIE6-F1
#
_cell.length_a   1.000
_cell.length_b   1.000
_cell.length_c   1.000
_cell.angle_alpha   90.00
_cell.angle_beta   90.00
_cell.angle_gamma   90.00
#
_symmetry.space_group_name_H-M   'P 1'
#
loop_
_entity.id
_entity.type
_entity.pdbx_description
1 polymer ?
#
loop_
_entity_poly.entity_id
_entity_poly.type
_entity_poly.pdbx_seq_one_letter_code
_entity_poly.pdbx_strand_id
1 'polypeptide(L)'
;GIKPDYVCMLERDDIVSKCFDNDFGDFNKGILFILASVVHKEVLDFLEKDQRAYMLVHRPLNFAASLKLDEYGYLGVGHSVSNMIYELAGALRFENIIFIGQDL
;
A
#
# COMPACT_ATOMS: atom_id res chain seq x y z
N GLY A 1 16.71 7.07 -10.75
CA GLY A 1 15.39 7.59 -10.34
C GLY A 1 15.36 7.76 -8.84
N ILE A 2 14.33 8.42 -8.31
CA ILE A 2 14.05 8.44 -6.86
C ILE A 2 13.51 7.06 -6.48
N LYS A 3 14.08 6.43 -5.45
CA LYS A 3 13.66 5.10 -4.98
C LYS A 3 12.78 5.28 -3.75
N PRO A 4 11.55 4.73 -3.72
CA PRO A 4 10.69 4.82 -2.56
C PRO A 4 11.07 3.76 -1.51
N ASP A 5 10.86 4.07 -0.24
CA ASP A 5 10.90 3.08 0.85
C ASP A 5 9.57 2.31 0.94
N TYR A 6 8.45 3.01 0.71
CA TYR A 6 7.09 2.45 0.77
C TYR A 6 6.32 2.73 -0.52
N VAL A 7 5.57 1.74 -0.99
CA VAL A 7 4.60 1.88 -2.09
C VAL A 7 3.24 1.39 -1.60
N CYS A 8 2.23 2.25 -1.60
CA CYS A 8 0.88 1.89 -1.17
C CYS A 8 -0.05 1.55 -2.34
N MET A 9 -1.05 0.71 -2.09
CA MET A 9 -2.17 0.45 -3.01
C MET A 9 -3.48 0.29 -2.25
N LEU A 10 -4.53 0.94 -2.74
CA LEU A 10 -5.86 0.93 -2.13
C LEU A 10 -6.93 0.28 -3.02
N GLU A 11 -6.70 0.34 -4.32
CA GLU A 11 -7.63 0.04 -5.40
C GLU A 11 -7.84 -1.47 -5.56
N ARG A 12 -9.04 -1.87 -5.99
CA ARG A 12 -9.42 -3.29 -6.15
C ARG A 12 -9.58 -3.72 -7.61
N ASP A 13 -9.35 -2.77 -8.51
CA ASP A 13 -9.64 -2.88 -9.93
C ASP A 13 -8.48 -3.58 -10.67
N ASP A 14 -8.82 -4.37 -11.69
CA ASP A 14 -7.87 -5.14 -12.50
C ASP A 14 -7.04 -4.25 -13.43
N ILE A 15 -7.54 -3.07 -13.81
CA ILE A 15 -6.75 -2.11 -14.60
C ILE A 15 -5.59 -1.59 -13.76
N VAL A 16 -5.83 -1.32 -12.47
CA VAL A 16 -4.79 -0.79 -11.56
C VAL A 16 -3.80 -1.88 -11.16
N SER A 17 -4.19 -3.17 -11.13
CA SER A 17 -3.22 -4.25 -10.86
C SER A 17 -2.11 -4.32 -11.91
N LYS A 18 -2.39 -3.94 -13.17
CA LYS A 18 -1.38 -3.91 -14.24
C LYS A 18 -0.26 -2.91 -13.99
N CYS A 19 -0.44 -1.92 -13.12
CA CYS A 19 0.65 -1.05 -12.68
C CYS A 19 1.76 -1.80 -11.92
N PHE A 20 1.51 -3.05 -11.49
CA PHE A 20 2.49 -3.91 -10.82
C PHE A 20 3.09 -4.98 -11.74
N ASP A 21 2.62 -5.10 -12.99
CA ASP A 21 3.17 -6.01 -14.01
C ASP A 21 4.46 -5.42 -14.62
N ASN A 22 5.47 -5.32 -13.77
CA ASN A 22 6.81 -4.88 -14.11
C ASN A 22 7.81 -5.59 -13.22
N ASP A 23 9.02 -5.71 -13.74
CA ASP A 23 10.19 -6.17 -13.00
C ASP A 23 11.29 -5.13 -13.21
N PHE A 24 11.65 -4.44 -12.13
CA PHE A 24 12.74 -3.45 -12.11
C PHE A 24 14.02 -4.01 -11.46
N GLY A 25 14.07 -5.33 -11.21
CA GLY A 25 15.20 -6.04 -10.65
C GLY A 25 15.71 -5.42 -9.34
N ASP A 26 16.99 -5.05 -9.31
CA ASP A 26 17.64 -4.49 -8.11
C ASP A 26 17.00 -3.19 -7.60
N PHE A 27 16.27 -2.46 -8.45
CA PHE A 27 15.54 -1.27 -8.02
C PHE A 27 14.48 -1.59 -6.97
N ASN A 28 13.81 -2.74 -7.09
CA ASN A 28 12.74 -3.18 -6.19
C ASN A 28 13.24 -3.61 -4.80
N LYS A 29 14.54 -3.91 -4.64
CA LYS A 29 15.09 -4.41 -3.37
C LYS A 29 14.92 -3.38 -2.26
N GLY A 30 14.32 -3.76 -1.14
CA GLY A 30 14.15 -2.88 0.02
C GLY A 30 12.98 -1.90 -0.09
N ILE A 31 12.17 -1.98 -1.15
CA ILE A 31 10.85 -1.33 -1.20
C ILE A 31 9.87 -2.24 -0.45
N LEU A 32 9.10 -1.69 0.49
CA LEU A 32 7.97 -2.38 1.11
C LEU A 32 6.67 -1.95 0.45
N PHE A 33 5.98 -2.91 -0.18
CA PHE A 33 4.66 -2.70 -0.77
C PHE A 33 3.58 -2.90 0.31
N ILE A 34 2.78 -1.89 0.58
CA ILE A 34 1.74 -1.90 1.61
C ILE A 34 0.38 -1.84 0.92
N LEU A 35 -0.29 -2.99 0.86
CA LEU A 35 -1.50 -3.16 0.07
C LEU A 35 -2.71 -3.32 0.98
N ALA A 36 -3.83 -2.68 0.64
CA ALA A 36 -5.09 -3.00 1.29
C ALA A 36 -5.42 -4.49 1.12
N SER A 37 -5.97 -5.16 2.14
CA SER A 37 -6.26 -6.60 2.13
C SER A 37 -7.33 -7.04 1.12
N VAL A 38 -7.85 -6.10 0.35
CA VAL A 38 -8.97 -6.24 -0.60
C VAL A 38 -8.56 -5.87 -2.03
N VAL A 39 -7.26 -5.65 -2.27
CA VAL A 39 -6.72 -5.43 -3.63
C VAL A 39 -7.00 -6.64 -4.53
N HIS A 40 -6.89 -6.42 -5.84
CA HIS A 40 -6.99 -7.51 -6.81
C HIS A 40 -5.88 -8.54 -6.60
N LYS A 41 -6.20 -9.83 -6.60
CA LYS A 41 -5.24 -10.92 -6.29
C LYS A 41 -4.00 -10.89 -7.18
N GLU A 42 -4.18 -10.53 -8.45
CA GLU A 42 -3.10 -10.49 -9.44
C GLU A 42 -1.92 -9.60 -9.02
N VAL A 43 -2.16 -8.57 -8.19
CA VAL A 43 -1.09 -7.74 -7.63
C VAL A 43 -0.11 -8.60 -6.83
N LEU A 44 -0.62 -9.56 -6.04
CA LEU A 44 0.22 -10.47 -5.28
C LEU A 44 0.99 -11.41 -6.20
N ASP A 45 0.34 -11.92 -7.25
CA ASP A 45 0.99 -12.78 -8.24
C ASP A 45 2.18 -12.04 -8.89
N PHE A 46 2.03 -10.74 -9.20
CA PHE A 46 3.12 -9.93 -9.72
C PHE A 46 4.23 -9.68 -8.70
N LEU A 47 3.90 -9.36 -7.44
CA LEU A 47 4.89 -9.09 -6.38
C LEU A 47 5.67 -10.36 -6.00
N GLU A 48 5.00 -11.52 -5.98
CA GLU A 48 5.63 -12.79 -5.63
C GLU A 48 6.54 -13.33 -6.74
N LYS A 49 6.17 -13.07 -8.00
CA LYS A 49 6.96 -13.50 -9.17
C LYS A 49 8.40 -12.99 -9.15
N ASP A 50 8.63 -11.76 -8.68
CA ASP A 50 9.96 -11.14 -8.56
C ASP A 50 10.40 -10.92 -7.10
N GLN A 51 9.75 -11.61 -6.16
CA GLN A 51 10.09 -11.63 -4.73
C GLN A 51 10.10 -10.24 -4.06
N ARG A 52 9.18 -9.36 -4.46
CA ARG A 52 8.96 -8.06 -3.81
C ARG A 52 8.39 -8.24 -2.41
N ALA A 53 8.97 -7.53 -1.45
CA ALA A 53 8.49 -7.54 -0.07
C ALA A 53 7.18 -6.78 0.03
N TYR A 54 6.14 -7.41 0.58
CA TYR A 54 4.85 -6.77 0.75
C TYR A 54 4.18 -7.13 2.08
N MET A 55 3.24 -6.30 2.49
CA MET A 55 2.33 -6.57 3.59
C MET A 55 0.89 -6.24 3.19
N LEU A 56 -0.05 -7.03 3.72
CA LEU A 56 -1.47 -6.73 3.62
C LEU A 56 -1.92 -6.01 4.87
N VAL A 57 -2.67 -4.92 4.70
CA VAL A 57 -3.24 -4.15 5.80
C VAL A 57 -4.75 -4.09 5.71
N HIS A 58 -5.41 -4.12 6.86
CA HIS A 58 -6.86 -3.99 6.90
C HIS A 58 -7.29 -2.54 6.81
N ARG A 59 -8.28 -2.29 5.96
CA ARG A 59 -9.07 -1.06 5.99
C ARG A 59 -10.14 -1.20 7.09
N PRO A 60 -10.64 -0.09 7.68
CA PRO A 60 -11.68 -0.13 8.70
C PRO A 60 -13.08 -0.42 8.10
N LEU A 61 -13.20 -1.54 7.39
CA LEU A 61 -14.44 -2.04 6.81
C LEU A 61 -15.11 -2.97 7.83
N ASN A 62 -16.44 -3.04 7.79
CA ASN A 62 -17.22 -3.88 8.73
C ASN A 62 -16.73 -5.33 8.81
N PHE A 63 -16.34 -5.92 7.68
CA PHE A 63 -15.76 -7.26 7.67
C PHE A 63 -14.43 -7.33 8.42
N ALA A 64 -13.49 -6.42 8.14
CA ALA A 64 -12.19 -6.41 8.82
C ALA A 64 -12.31 -6.08 10.31
N ALA A 65 -13.25 -5.22 10.70
CA ALA A 65 -13.57 -4.96 12.10
C ALA A 65 -14.13 -6.21 12.81
N SER A 66 -14.92 -7.03 12.11
CA SER A 66 -15.47 -8.28 12.68
C SER A 66 -14.41 -9.32 13.02
N LEU A 67 -13.22 -9.24 12.42
CA LEU A 67 -12.09 -10.12 12.71
C LEU A 67 -11.44 -9.81 14.07
N LYS A 68 -11.74 -8.66 14.69
CA LYS A 68 -11.21 -8.21 15.99
C LYS A 68 -9.67 -8.24 16.07
N LEU A 69 -9.03 -7.86 14.98
CA LEU A 69 -7.57 -7.76 14.84
C LEU A 69 -7.07 -6.35 15.17
N ASP A 70 -7.69 -5.71 16.17
CA ASP A 70 -7.48 -4.29 16.49
C ASP A 70 -6.02 -4.00 16.91
N GLU A 71 -5.30 -5.01 17.39
CA GLU A 71 -3.88 -4.90 17.78
C GLU A 71 -2.94 -4.57 16.61
N TYR A 72 -3.29 -4.97 15.38
CA TYR A 72 -2.52 -4.69 14.17
C TYR A 72 -2.88 -3.34 13.54
N GLY A 73 -3.97 -2.72 14.00
CA GLY A 73 -4.48 -1.46 13.49
C GLY A 73 -5.15 -1.56 12.11
N TYR A 74 -5.64 -0.42 11.66
CA TYR A 74 -6.29 -0.25 10.36
C TYR A 74 -5.62 0.90 9.60
N LEU A 75 -5.53 0.76 8.29
CA LEU A 75 -4.92 1.75 7.40
C LEU A 75 -5.77 1.93 6.13
N GLY A 76 -5.87 3.16 5.63
CA GLY A 76 -6.67 3.49 4.44
C GLY A 76 -8.12 3.82 4.78
N VAL A 77 -8.33 4.66 5.80
CA VAL A 77 -9.64 5.23 6.16
C VAL A 77 -10.16 6.11 5.02
N GLY A 78 -9.27 6.92 4.44
CA GLY A 78 -9.58 7.82 3.34
C GLY A 78 -9.95 7.12 2.02
N HIS A 79 -10.31 7.95 1.03
CA HIS A 79 -10.81 7.49 -0.26
C HIS A 79 -9.71 7.31 -1.31
N SER A 80 -8.51 7.83 -1.08
CA SER A 80 -7.38 7.74 -2.02
C SER A 80 -6.15 7.09 -1.39
N VAL A 81 -5.26 6.58 -2.25
CA VAL A 81 -3.93 6.10 -1.83
C VAL A 81 -3.10 7.20 -1.18
N SER A 82 -3.33 8.48 -1.55
CA SER A 82 -2.70 9.63 -0.90
C SER A 82 -3.14 9.82 0.55
N ASN A 83 -4.40 9.52 0.88
CA ASN A 83 -4.83 9.50 2.27
C ASN A 83 -4.14 8.35 3.03
N MET A 84 -4.04 7.18 2.42
CA MET A 84 -3.40 6.00 3.02
C MET A 84 -1.92 6.24 3.35
N ILE A 85 -1.14 6.84 2.43
CA ILE A 85 0.28 7.14 2.68
C ILE A 85 0.44 8.22 3.75
N TYR A 86 -0.49 9.19 3.83
CA TYR A 86 -0.48 10.21 4.88
C TYR A 86 -0.81 9.61 6.26
N GLU A 87 -1.83 8.75 6.34
CA GLU A 87 -2.17 8.00 7.55
C GLU A 87 -0.97 7.14 8.01
N LEU A 88 -0.29 6.47 7.08
CA LEU A 88 0.92 5.70 7.38
C LEU A 88 2.02 6.60 7.93
N ALA A 89 2.26 7.76 7.31
CA ALA A 89 3.28 8.68 7.76
C ALA A 89 3.01 9.18 9.20
N GLY A 90 1.74 9.44 9.52
CA GLY A 90 1.30 9.78 10.87
C GLY A 90 1.47 8.62 11.86
N ALA A 91 1.13 7.40 11.47
CA ALA A 91 1.29 6.21 12.30
C ALA A 91 2.77 5.91 12.62
N LEU A 92 3.66 6.17 11.66
CA LEU A 92 5.12 6.09 11.81
C LEU A 92 5.72 7.31 12.55
N ARG A 93 4.89 8.30 12.91
CA ARG A 93 5.27 9.51 13.66
C ARG A 93 6.32 10.36 12.95
N PHE A 94 6.28 10.45 11.62
CA PHE A 94 7.09 11.42 10.90
C PHE A 94 6.65 12.84 11.29
N GLU A 95 7.60 13.64 11.79
CA GLU A 95 7.33 15.01 12.24
C GLU A 95 7.20 16.00 11.08
N ASN A 96 7.93 15.75 9.99
CA ASN A 96 7.97 16.61 8.82
C ASN A 96 7.47 15.84 7.61
N ILE A 97 6.33 16.25 7.05
CA ILE A 97 5.69 15.62 5.90
C ILE A 97 5.59 16.66 4.78
N ILE A 98 6.17 16.34 3.62
CA ILE A 98 6.13 17.18 2.43
C ILE A 98 5.32 16.46 1.37
N PHE A 99 4.28 17.11 0.86
CA PHE A 99 3.48 16.60 -0.26
C PHE A 99 4.07 17.09 -1.59
N ILE A 100 4.18 16.17 -2.55
CA ILE A 100 4.60 16.46 -3.92
C ILE A 100 3.64 15.74 -4.86
N GLY A 101 3.17 16.43 -5.91
CA GLY A 101 2.27 15.85 -6.91
C GLY A 101 0.87 15.51 -6.37
N GLN A 102 0.42 16.21 -5.32
CA GLN A 102 -0.97 16.18 -4.84
C GLN A 102 -1.62 17.50 -5.21
N ASP A 103 -2.61 17.45 -6.12
CA ASP A 103 -3.26 18.65 -6.66
C ASP A 103 -4.62 18.96 -5.98
N LEU A 104 -5.24 17.95 -5.37
CA LEU A 104 -6.50 18.03 -4.63
C LEU A 104 -6.25 17.89 -3.14
#